data_AF-A0A2D7M088-F1
#
_entry.id   AF-A0A2D7M088-F1
#
_cell.length_a   1.000
_cell.length_b   1.000
_cell.length_c   1.000
_cell.angle_alpha   90.00
_cell.angle_beta   90.00
_cell.angle_gamma   90.00
#
_symmetry.space_group_name_H-M   'P 1'
#
loop_
_entity.id
_entity.type
_entity.pdbx_description
1 polymer ?
#
loop_
_entity_poly.entity_id
_entity_poly.type
_entity_poly.pdbx_seq_one_letter_code
_entity_poly.pdbx_strand_id
1 'polypeptide(L)'
;MRWPILLVLSGLALLSSSVYAPLLGSAVFVADPAFVLLAWICLVDRWPRILLVSVAIFCFRIGNTIASPLEVLGPLISIVLVVRLVRSSISPYDRWRRMFIIIPALLLAGFTCRQSMASDLEWGFSGFFADGALAFIVAAIMFPLLDLTRPLLKSARYPE
;
A
#
# COMPACT_ATOMS: atom_id res chain seq x y z
N MET A 1 16.88 2.70 2.35
CA MET A 1 16.48 4.13 2.23
C MET A 1 17.15 4.99 3.28
N ARG A 2 17.46 6.25 2.96
CA ARG A 2 17.80 7.26 3.98
C ARG A 2 16.52 7.75 4.67
N TRP A 3 16.57 7.97 5.98
CA TRP A 3 15.46 8.49 6.79
C TRP A 3 14.75 9.74 6.21
N PRO A 4 15.46 10.81 5.78
CA PRO A 4 14.79 11.99 5.23
C PRO A 4 13.95 11.66 3.99
N ILE A 5 14.41 10.73 3.14
CA ILE A 5 13.68 10.32 1.94
C ILE A 5 12.43 9.53 2.30
N LEU A 6 12.51 8.68 3.32
CA LEU A 6 11.34 7.98 3.88
C LEU A 6 10.27 8.95 4.36
N LEU A 7 10.68 10.01 5.07
CA LEU A 7 9.75 11.02 5.54
C LEU A 7 9.12 11.80 4.39
N VAL A 8 9.92 12.21 3.39
CA VAL A 8 9.41 12.93 2.21
C VAL A 8 8.44 12.07 1.40
N LEU A 9 8.79 10.82 1.10
CA LEU A 9 7.91 9.91 0.35
C LEU A 9 6.62 9.61 1.13
N SER A 10 6.73 9.42 2.45
CA SER A 10 5.56 9.21 3.31
C SER A 10 4.66 10.45 3.31
N GLY A 11 5.24 11.65 3.49
CA GLY A 11 4.50 12.91 3.44
C GLY A 11 3.78 13.11 2.10
N LEU A 12 4.47 12.89 0.98
CA LEU A 12 3.90 12.99 -0.36
C LEU A 12 2.79 11.96 -0.59
N ALA A 13 2.94 10.73 -0.13
CA ALA A 13 1.90 9.71 -0.26
C ALA A 13 0.67 10.03 0.58
N LEU A 14 0.84 10.54 1.81
CA LEU A 14 -0.26 10.98 2.66
C LEU A 14 -0.98 12.21 2.08
N LEU A 15 -0.25 13.18 1.55
CA LEU A 15 -0.84 14.33 0.84
C LEU A 15 -1.57 13.92 -0.43
N SER A 16 -1.01 12.98 -1.20
CA SER A 16 -1.69 12.43 -2.37
C SER A 16 -2.98 11.73 -1.94
N SER A 17 -2.91 10.95 -0.86
CA SER A 17 -4.06 10.26 -0.28
C SER A 17 -5.20 11.22 0.09
N SER A 18 -4.90 12.38 0.71
CA SER A 18 -5.93 13.38 1.03
C SER A 18 -6.50 14.06 -0.21
N VAL A 19 -5.66 14.38 -1.21
CA VAL A 19 -6.10 15.04 -2.45
C VAL A 19 -6.99 14.12 -3.28
N TYR A 20 -6.67 12.83 -3.36
CA TYR A 20 -7.45 11.85 -4.12
C TYR A 20 -8.62 11.23 -3.35
N ALA A 21 -8.74 11.46 -2.03
CA ALA A 21 -9.83 10.95 -1.21
C ALA A 21 -11.24 11.25 -1.77
N PRO A 22 -11.55 12.46 -2.30
CA PRO A 22 -12.86 12.77 -2.85
C PRO A 22 -13.17 12.04 -4.17
N LEU A 23 -12.13 11.70 -4.94
CA LEU A 23 -12.26 11.06 -6.26
C LEU A 23 -12.41 9.54 -6.17
N LEU A 24 -11.90 8.95 -5.10
CA LEU A 24 -11.80 7.49 -4.95
C LEU A 24 -13.00 6.86 -4.22
N GLY A 25 -13.86 7.65 -3.56
CA GLY A 25 -15.08 7.15 -2.89
C GLY A 25 -14.81 6.00 -1.90
N SER A 26 -15.78 5.15 -1.56
CA SER A 26 -15.59 3.99 -0.65
C SER A 26 -14.60 2.92 -1.15
N ALA A 27 -14.09 3.04 -2.38
CA ALA A 27 -13.00 2.23 -2.93
C ALA A 27 -11.61 2.70 -2.46
N VAL A 28 -11.54 3.63 -1.48
CA VAL A 28 -10.35 4.31 -0.95
C VAL A 28 -9.12 3.39 -0.84
N PHE A 29 -9.27 2.14 -0.38
CA PHE A 29 -8.14 1.36 0.12
C PHE A 29 -7.35 0.60 -0.95
N VAL A 30 -7.95 0.24 -2.09
CA VAL A 30 -7.27 -0.50 -3.16
C VAL A 30 -6.37 0.42 -3.99
N ALA A 31 -6.80 1.68 -4.12
CA ALA A 31 -6.21 2.72 -4.94
C ALA A 31 -5.23 3.64 -4.20
N ASP A 32 -5.25 3.60 -2.87
CA ASP A 32 -4.69 4.71 -2.09
C ASP A 32 -3.15 4.74 -2.16
N PRO A 33 -2.57 5.88 -2.58
CA PRO A 33 -1.13 6.10 -2.64
C PRO A 33 -0.37 5.73 -1.37
N ALA A 34 -0.97 5.90 -0.18
CA ALA A 34 -0.35 5.57 1.09
C ALA A 34 -0.21 4.04 1.29
N PHE A 35 -1.24 3.26 0.95
CA PHE A 35 -1.18 1.80 0.99
C PHE A 35 -0.27 1.22 -0.09
N VAL A 36 -0.24 1.85 -1.27
CA VAL A 36 0.68 1.51 -2.35
C VAL A 36 2.14 1.74 -1.94
N LEU A 37 2.43 2.88 -1.31
CA LEU A 37 3.74 3.15 -0.70
C LEU A 37 4.08 2.11 0.37
N LEU A 38 3.14 1.78 1.27
CA LEU A 38 3.36 0.77 2.30
C LEU A 38 3.70 -0.59 1.70
N ALA A 39 2.98 -1.03 0.67
CA ALA A 39 3.26 -2.28 -0.03
C ALA A 39 4.66 -2.29 -0.64
N TRP A 40 5.08 -1.18 -1.25
CA TRP A 40 6.44 -1.05 -1.78
C TRP A 40 7.52 -1.06 -0.69
N ILE A 41 7.30 -0.38 0.44
CA ILE A 41 8.25 -0.40 1.57
C ILE A 41 8.32 -1.79 2.19
N CYS A 42 7.20 -2.53 2.25
CA CYS A 42 7.18 -3.94 2.64
C CYS A 42 8.02 -4.83 1.70
N LEU A 43 8.04 -4.49 0.41
CA LEU A 43 8.86 -5.15 -0.60
C LEU A 43 10.33 -4.80 -0.55
N VAL A 44 10.73 -3.60 -0.11
CA VAL A 44 12.13 -3.17 -0.25
C VAL A 44 12.86 -3.09 1.10
N ASP A 45 12.20 -2.69 2.18
CA ASP A 45 12.87 -2.26 3.42
C ASP A 45 12.73 -3.24 4.61
N ARG A 46 13.28 -2.85 5.77
CA ARG A 46 13.31 -3.61 7.04
C ARG A 46 12.12 -3.26 7.95
N TRP A 47 11.80 -4.17 8.88
CA TRP A 47 10.71 -4.05 9.85
C TRP A 47 10.60 -2.70 10.56
N PRO A 48 11.68 -2.08 11.09
CA PRO A 48 11.55 -0.82 11.83
C PRO A 48 10.98 0.33 10.98
N ARG A 49 11.30 0.37 9.68
CA ARG A 49 10.81 1.41 8.78
C ARG A 49 9.40 1.14 8.29
N ILE A 50 9.05 -0.13 8.08
CA ILE A 50 7.66 -0.51 7.79
C ILE A 50 6.76 -0.10 8.94
N LEU A 51 7.13 -0.46 10.17
CA LEU A 51 6.36 -0.09 11.36
C LEU A 51 6.18 1.42 11.46
N LEU A 52 7.23 2.20 11.23
CA LEU A 52 7.13 3.66 11.26
C LEU A 52 6.15 4.21 10.20
N VAL A 53 6.21 3.69 8.96
CA VAL A 53 5.28 4.10 7.90
C VAL A 53 3.85 3.66 8.21
N SER A 54 3.67 2.43 8.68
CA SER A 54 2.36 1.91 9.09
C SER A 54 1.75 2.75 10.20
N VAL A 55 2.53 3.15 11.20
CA VAL A 55 2.09 4.03 12.29
C VAL A 55 1.74 5.42 11.75
N ALA A 56 2.56 5.98 10.85
CA ALA A 56 2.27 7.27 10.24
C ALA A 56 0.95 7.26 9.44
N ILE A 57 0.71 6.21 8.65
CA ILE A 57 -0.54 6.03 7.90
C ILE A 57 -1.72 5.85 8.86
N PHE A 58 -1.56 5.04 9.92
CA PHE A 58 -2.58 4.83 10.93
C PHE A 58 -2.99 6.14 11.61
N CYS A 59 -2.03 6.91 12.12
CA CYS A 59 -2.29 8.20 12.77
C CYS A 59 -2.93 9.20 11.80
N PHE A 60 -2.46 9.25 10.55
CA PHE A 60 -3.04 10.12 9.53
C PHE A 60 -4.49 9.77 9.20
N ARG A 61 -4.79 8.48 9.07
CA ARG A 61 -6.14 8.00 8.75
C ARG A 61 -7.10 8.23 9.90
N ILE A 62 -6.74 7.91 11.13
CA ILE A 62 -7.58 8.21 12.30
C ILE A 62 -7.78 9.72 12.48
N GLY A 63 -6.75 10.54 12.24
CA GLY A 63 -6.85 11.99 12.39
C GLY A 63 -7.72 12.68 11.33
N ASN A 64 -7.78 12.14 10.11
CA ASN A 64 -8.47 12.79 8.98
C ASN A 64 -9.74 12.09 8.50
N THR A 65 -10.09 10.92 9.04
CA THR A 65 -11.28 10.16 8.62
C THR A 65 -12.10 9.73 9.83
N ILE A 66 -13.41 9.56 9.64
CA ILE A 66 -14.35 9.03 10.65
C ILE A 66 -14.32 7.49 10.63
N ALA A 67 -13.13 6.90 10.45
CA ALA A 67 -12.96 5.46 10.39
C ALA A 67 -12.61 4.92 11.79
N SER A 68 -13.15 3.76 12.15
CA SER A 68 -12.78 3.12 13.42
C SER A 68 -11.34 2.60 13.37
N PRO A 69 -10.65 2.47 14.52
CA PRO A 69 -9.28 1.94 14.56
C PRO A 69 -9.14 0.57 13.88
N LEU A 70 -10.17 -0.28 13.94
CA LEU A 70 -10.19 -1.61 13.32
C LEU A 70 -10.28 -1.54 11.79
N GLU A 71 -11.09 -0.61 11.26
CA GLU A 71 -11.20 -0.37 9.82
C GLU A 71 -9.88 0.11 9.19
N VAL A 72 -9.04 0.79 9.97
CA VAL A 72 -7.72 1.23 9.52
C VAL A 72 -6.65 0.14 9.73
N LEU A 73 -6.72 -0.61 10.83
CA LEU A 73 -5.74 -1.66 11.14
C LEU A 73 -5.86 -2.88 10.21
N GLY A 74 -7.07 -3.32 9.86
CA GLY A 74 -7.28 -4.48 8.99
C GLY A 74 -6.52 -4.39 7.65
N PRO A 75 -6.68 -3.29 6.89
CA PRO A 75 -5.96 -3.05 5.64
C PRO A 75 -4.45 -2.93 5.83
N LEU A 76 -3.98 -2.28 6.89
CA LEU A 76 -2.55 -2.15 7.19
C LEU A 76 -1.91 -3.52 7.45
N ILE A 77 -2.53 -4.32 8.31
CA ILE A 77 -2.02 -5.64 8.71
C ILE A 77 -2.06 -6.60 7.52
N SER A 78 -3.15 -6.62 6.76
CA SER A 78 -3.28 -7.49 5.58
C SER A 78 -2.19 -7.21 4.55
N ILE A 79 -1.91 -5.95 4.22
CA ILE A 79 -0.82 -5.60 3.30
C ILE A 79 0.53 -6.05 3.84
N VAL A 80 0.84 -5.73 5.09
CA VAL A 80 2.13 -6.09 5.69
C VAL A 80 2.31 -7.61 5.70
N LEU A 81 1.30 -8.36 6.13
CA LEU A 81 1.36 -9.82 6.18
C LEU A 81 1.47 -10.45 4.79
N VAL A 82 0.58 -10.11 3.86
CA VAL A 82 0.55 -10.70 2.51
C VAL A 82 1.85 -10.43 1.79
N VAL A 83 2.31 -9.17 1.78
CA VAL A 83 3.55 -8.82 1.09
C VAL A 83 4.74 -9.53 1.73
N ARG A 84 4.81 -9.62 3.07
CA ARG A 84 5.94 -10.26 3.75
C ARG A 84 5.98 -11.77 3.62
N LEU A 85 4.82 -12.43 3.66
CA LEU A 85 4.72 -13.88 3.52
C LEU A 85 5.11 -14.31 2.10
N VAL A 86 4.59 -13.62 1.08
CA VAL A 86 4.80 -13.98 -0.33
C VAL A 86 6.18 -13.55 -0.85
N ARG A 87 6.77 -12.48 -0.29
CA ARG A 87 8.09 -11.97 -0.72
C ARG A 87 9.25 -12.96 -0.52
N SER A 88 9.13 -13.98 0.32
CA SER A 88 10.23 -14.76 0.92
C SER A 88 11.37 -15.20 -0.02
N SER A 89 11.13 -15.33 -1.32
CA SER A 89 12.14 -15.69 -2.33
C SER A 89 12.12 -14.82 -3.60
N ILE A 90 11.31 -13.77 -3.65
CA ILE A 90 11.08 -12.98 -4.86
C ILE A 90 11.92 -11.70 -4.82
N SER A 91 12.69 -11.47 -5.89
CA SER A 91 13.39 -10.20 -6.07
C SER A 91 12.38 -9.06 -6.09
N PRO A 92 12.53 -8.03 -5.23
CA PRO A 92 11.59 -6.92 -5.17
C PRO A 92 11.63 -6.01 -6.40
N TYR A 93 12.58 -6.25 -7.32
CA TYR A 93 12.81 -5.44 -8.52
C TYR A 93 12.31 -6.09 -9.82
N ASP A 94 11.89 -7.37 -9.77
CA ASP A 94 11.26 -8.01 -10.92
C ASP A 94 9.83 -7.48 -11.07
N ARG A 95 9.60 -6.68 -12.12
CA ARG A 95 8.36 -5.92 -12.31
C ARG A 95 7.14 -6.82 -12.23
N TRP A 96 7.15 -7.94 -12.95
CA TRP A 96 6.00 -8.83 -13.06
C TRP A 96 5.75 -9.58 -11.77
N ARG A 97 6.79 -10.21 -11.20
CA ARG A 97 6.68 -10.96 -9.94
C ARG A 97 6.19 -10.09 -8.80
N ARG A 98 6.62 -8.83 -8.77
CA ARG A 98 6.20 -7.87 -7.77
C ARG A 98 4.71 -7.54 -7.89
N MET A 99 4.20 -7.31 -9.10
CA MET A 99 2.76 -7.05 -9.30
C MET A 99 1.88 -8.21 -8.83
N PHE A 100 2.33 -9.45 -9.02
CA PHE A 100 1.66 -10.64 -8.47
C PHE A 100 1.61 -10.69 -6.93
N ILE A 101 2.47 -9.92 -6.24
CA ILE A 101 2.41 -9.80 -4.77
C ILE A 101 1.51 -8.63 -4.36
N ILE A 102 1.68 -7.48 -5.01
CA ILE A 102 1.04 -6.23 -4.60
C ILE A 102 -0.45 -6.26 -4.90
N ILE A 103 -0.86 -6.75 -6.08
CA ILE A 103 -2.26 -6.71 -6.49
C ILE A 103 -3.12 -7.54 -5.53
N PRO A 104 -2.76 -8.80 -5.18
CA PRO A 104 -3.48 -9.53 -4.14
C PRO A 104 -3.44 -8.85 -2.78
N ALA A 105 -2.32 -8.21 -2.40
CA ALA A 105 -2.21 -7.49 -1.13
C ALA A 105 -3.18 -6.29 -1.06
N LEU A 106 -3.24 -5.47 -2.11
CA LEU A 106 -4.15 -4.33 -2.21
C LEU A 106 -5.62 -4.76 -2.29
N LEU A 107 -5.91 -5.84 -3.03
CA LEU A 107 -7.25 -6.43 -3.08
C LEU A 107 -7.70 -6.95 -1.72
N LEU A 108 -6.82 -7.65 -0.98
CA LEU A 108 -7.11 -8.10 0.38
C LEU A 108 -7.28 -6.92 1.35
N ALA A 109 -6.51 -5.85 1.17
CA ALA A 109 -6.68 -4.62 1.96
C ALA A 109 -8.05 -3.98 1.71
N GLY A 110 -8.46 -3.88 0.44
CA GLY A 110 -9.79 -3.41 0.06
C GLY A 110 -10.90 -4.31 0.61
N PHE A 111 -10.73 -5.62 0.52
CA PHE A 111 -11.68 -6.60 1.05
C PHE A 111 -11.85 -6.47 2.57
N THR A 112 -10.75 -6.46 3.32
CA THR A 112 -10.78 -6.33 4.78
C THR A 112 -11.42 -5.03 5.22
N CYS A 113 -11.19 -3.92 4.51
CA CYS A 113 -11.84 -2.66 4.79
C CYS A 113 -13.36 -2.70 4.54
N ARG A 114 -13.78 -3.22 3.37
CA ARG A 114 -15.21 -3.34 3.03
C ARG A 114 -15.95 -4.20 4.04
N GLN A 115 -15.38 -5.33 4.43
CA GLN A 115 -15.93 -6.20 5.48
C GLN A 115 -16.09 -5.49 6.82
N SER A 116 -15.20 -4.55 7.16
CA SER A 116 -15.31 -3.76 8.39
C SER A 116 -16.28 -2.58 8.32
N MET A 117 -16.52 -2.00 7.14
CA MET A 117 -17.37 -0.81 6.97
C MET A 117 -18.81 -1.13 6.56
N ALA A 118 -19.03 -2.20 5.80
CA ALA A 118 -20.36 -2.62 5.34
C ALA A 118 -20.33 -4.11 4.94
N SER A 119 -20.61 -5.00 5.90
CA SER A 119 -20.75 -6.45 5.65
C SER A 119 -21.80 -6.80 4.60
N ASP A 120 -22.73 -5.89 4.35
CA ASP A 120 -23.93 -6.12 3.54
C ASP A 120 -23.75 -5.71 2.07
N LEU A 121 -22.62 -5.10 1.69
CA LEU A 121 -22.29 -4.86 0.29
C LEU A 121 -21.60 -6.09 -0.31
N GLU A 122 -22.36 -6.91 -1.02
CA GLU A 122 -21.81 -8.01 -1.82
C GLU A 122 -20.78 -7.50 -2.82
N TRP A 123 -19.57 -8.08 -2.77
CA TRP A 123 -18.53 -7.82 -3.75
C TRP A 123 -18.84 -8.65 -5.00
N GLY A 124 -19.70 -8.12 -5.86
CA GLY A 124 -19.99 -8.74 -7.14
C GLY A 124 -18.72 -8.92 -7.98
N PHE A 125 -18.72 -9.92 -8.88
CA PHE A 125 -17.58 -10.23 -9.76
C PHE A 125 -17.05 -8.99 -10.50
N SER A 126 -17.93 -8.10 -10.98
CA SER A 126 -17.55 -6.86 -11.65
C SER A 126 -16.75 -5.91 -10.76
N GLY A 127 -17.10 -5.81 -9.47
CA GLY A 127 -16.40 -4.98 -8.49
C GLY A 127 -15.00 -5.50 -8.19
N PHE A 128 -14.83 -6.82 -8.10
CA PHE A 128 -13.51 -7.43 -7.90
C PHE A 128 -12.57 -7.17 -9.08
N PHE A 129 -13.06 -7.32 -10.33
CA PHE A 129 -12.26 -7.03 -11.51
C PHE A 129 -11.92 -5.54 -11.65
N ALA A 130 -12.86 -4.65 -11.33
CA ALA A 130 -12.62 -3.20 -11.36
C ALA A 130 -11.55 -2.80 -10.33
N ASP A 131 -11.65 -3.30 -9.09
CA ASP A 131 -10.66 -3.06 -8.04
C ASP A 131 -9.29 -3.65 -8.43
N GLY A 132 -9.26 -4.83 -9.06
CA GLY A 132 -8.03 -5.46 -9.53
C GLY A 132 -7.35 -4.68 -10.65
N ALA A 133 -8.13 -4.20 -11.63
CA ALA A 133 -7.64 -3.35 -12.70
C ALA A 133 -7.11 -2.02 -12.15
N LEU A 134 -7.81 -1.42 -11.18
CA LEU A 134 -7.39 -0.20 -10.55
C LEU A 134 -6.10 -0.39 -9.75
N ALA A 135 -6.00 -1.45 -8.93
CA ALA A 135 -4.78 -1.81 -8.22
C ALA A 135 -3.60 -1.99 -9.19
N PHE A 136 -3.83 -2.66 -10.33
CA PHE A 136 -2.83 -2.82 -11.37
C PHE A 136 -2.39 -1.47 -11.95
N ILE A 137 -3.33 -0.60 -12.35
CA ILE A 137 -3.01 0.70 -12.95
C ILE A 137 -2.22 1.57 -11.97
N VAL A 138 -2.69 1.70 -10.73
CA VAL A 138 -2.03 2.53 -9.72
C VAL A 138 -0.64 1.98 -9.38
N ALA A 139 -0.51 0.65 -9.20
CA ALA A 139 0.78 0.04 -8.95
C ALA A 139 1.72 0.17 -10.16
N ALA A 140 1.23 0.03 -11.38
CA ALA A 140 2.02 0.17 -12.60
C ALA A 140 2.55 1.60 -12.79
N ILE A 141 1.82 2.62 -12.32
CA ILE A 141 2.25 4.04 -12.40
C ILE A 141 3.17 4.40 -11.23
N MET A 142 2.79 4.06 -10.00
CA MET A 142 3.51 4.49 -8.81
C MET A 142 4.81 3.74 -8.61
N PHE A 143 4.88 2.44 -8.93
CA PHE A 143 6.08 1.67 -8.64
C PHE A 143 7.29 2.08 -9.47
N PRO A 144 7.21 2.38 -10.78
CA PRO A 144 8.33 2.96 -11.51
C PRO A 144 8.82 4.27 -10.89
N LEU A 145 7.90 5.14 -10.42
CA LEU A 145 8.27 6.38 -9.72
C LEU A 145 8.97 6.11 -8.39
N LEU A 146 8.49 5.13 -7.62
CA LEU A 146 9.13 4.70 -6.38
C LEU A 146 10.48 4.02 -6.66
N ASP A 147 10.61 3.28 -7.77
CA ASP A 147 11.85 2.65 -8.21
C ASP A 147 12.90 3.68 -8.70
N LEU A 148 12.51 4.89 -9.10
CA LEU A 148 13.48 5.98 -9.33
C LEU A 148 14.21 6.38 -8.05
N THR A 149 13.68 6.02 -6.87
CA THR A 149 14.38 6.20 -5.60
C THR A 149 15.38 5.07 -5.28
N ARG A 150 15.50 4.06 -6.15
CA ARG A 150 16.45 2.93 -6.04
C ARG A 150 17.91 3.33 -5.82
N PRO A 151 18.52 4.28 -6.55
CA PRO A 151 19.90 4.71 -6.26
C PRO A 151 20.04 5.34 -4.86
N LEU A 152 18.97 5.94 -4.34
CA LEU A 152 18.90 6.53 -3.01
C LEU A 152 18.58 5.50 -1.92
N LEU A 153 18.12 4.31 -2.33
CA LEU A 153 17.78 3.22 -1.45
C LEU A 153 19.00 2.50 -0.92
N LYS A 154 20.17 2.56 -1.60
CA LYS A 154 21.46 1.88 -1.28
C LYS A 154 21.45 1.35 0.15
N SER A 155 20.82 0.19 0.29
CA SER A 155 20.70 -0.51 1.54
C SER A 155 21.63 -1.69 1.37
N ALA A 156 22.40 -2.01 2.40
CA ALA A 156 23.41 -3.07 2.39
C ALA A 156 22.90 -4.48 1.97
N ARG A 157 21.61 -4.63 1.62
CA ARG A 157 20.98 -5.87 1.20
C ARG A 157 20.95 -6.10 -0.32
N TYR A 158 21.06 -5.06 -1.14
CA TYR A 158 21.10 -5.16 -2.61
C TYR A 158 22.07 -4.10 -3.16
N PRO A 159 23.36 -4.47 -3.37
CA PRO A 159 24.40 -3.54 -3.82
C PRO A 159 24.36 -3.24 -5.33
N GLU A 160 23.47 -3.90 -6.09
CA GLU A 160 23.35 -3.79 -7.55
C GLU A 160 22.21 -2.87 -8.03
#